data_AF-A0A318KW38-F1
#
_entry.id   AF-A0A318KW38-F1
#
_cell.length_a   1.000
_cell.length_b   1.000
_cell.length_c   1.000
_cell.angle_alpha   90.00
_cell.angle_beta   90.00
_cell.angle_gamma   90.00
#
_symmetry.space_group_name_H-M   'P 1'
#
loop_
_entity.id
_entity.type
_entity.pdbx_description
1 polymer ?
#
loop_
_entity_poly.entity_id
_entity_poly.type
_entity_poly.pdbx_seq_one_letter_code
_entity_poly.pdbx_strand_id
1 'polypeptide(L)'
;MFANWRAGAALLLISLGWLTPAQAVDIQRWQTAHGAKVLFVASHDNPLLDVRVDFDAGNRRDSADKPGVSDLTLTLLDAGTDALSEEAIKARLADLAAQLSGSSDIERAGVGLRTLSDPAQREPALALLADMLARPSFPAALLAREKAQMLTALREAEDDPAGRGERALRRLMYGAHPYALSARINADSVRRISRDDVLRFWRAHYTARRAVVSLVGDISRADAERIAEQLTARLPAGADALKPIPPVSAPAQGGREQLLHSGTQTHLFLGMPVLRRDDPDYFPLLVGNYVLGGGGFDSRLMKEVRDKRGLTYGVSSHFSPMEQAGEFEIALSTRNAQADTALKVVEDTIAQFIAEGPSEDELAQAKRHIIGGFPLRLDSNLKLMGYVSMLGQYDLPNEWLNRYPDKVAAVTLAQVRDAWKRRLSLAALSQVRVGPKPAP
;
A
#
# COMPACT_ATOMS: atom_id res chain seq x y z
N MET A 1 31.77 51.64 -54.36
CA MET A 1 31.63 50.21 -54.68
C MET A 1 32.03 49.42 -53.43
N PHE A 2 31.11 48.59 -52.93
CA PHE A 2 31.25 47.59 -51.86
C PHE A 2 31.37 48.04 -50.37
N ALA A 3 30.18 48.28 -49.80
CA ALA A 3 29.60 47.75 -48.55
C ALA A 3 30.42 47.71 -47.23
N ASN A 4 30.03 48.63 -46.33
CA ASN A 4 30.18 48.56 -44.87
C ASN A 4 29.08 47.67 -44.25
N TRP A 5 29.41 46.87 -43.23
CA TRP A 5 28.41 46.43 -42.25
C TRP A 5 28.93 46.56 -40.80
N ARG A 6 28.09 47.20 -39.98
CA ARG A 6 28.34 47.62 -38.60
C ARG A 6 27.92 46.53 -37.62
N ALA A 7 28.60 46.54 -36.47
CA ALA A 7 28.35 45.71 -35.29
C ALA A 7 26.93 45.83 -34.73
N GLY A 8 26.42 44.72 -34.20
CA GLY A 8 25.25 44.66 -33.31
C GLY A 8 25.49 43.61 -32.23
N ALA A 9 25.67 44.07 -30.98
CA ALA A 9 25.75 43.21 -29.80
C ALA A 9 24.33 42.77 -29.40
N ALA A 10 24.09 41.47 -29.29
CA ALA A 10 22.84 40.91 -28.78
C ALA A 10 23.01 40.55 -27.29
N LEU A 11 22.25 41.23 -26.43
CA LEU A 11 22.04 40.86 -25.03
C LEU A 11 21.16 39.60 -24.97
N LEU A 12 21.71 38.50 -24.50
CA LEU A 12 20.98 37.29 -24.15
C LEU A 12 20.48 37.43 -22.69
N LEU A 13 19.20 37.78 -22.54
CA LEU A 13 18.49 37.71 -21.26
C LEU A 13 18.22 36.22 -20.96
N ILE A 14 19.01 35.66 -20.04
CA ILE A 14 18.71 34.37 -19.42
C ILE A 14 17.51 34.59 -18.48
N SER A 15 16.34 34.15 -18.89
CA SER A 15 15.18 34.05 -18.01
C SER A 15 15.46 32.96 -16.98
N LEU A 16 15.84 33.35 -15.76
CA LEU A 16 15.74 32.48 -14.60
C LEU A 16 14.25 32.17 -14.39
N GLY A 17 13.83 30.97 -14.79
CA GLY A 17 12.54 30.43 -14.38
C GLY A 17 12.52 30.31 -12.87
N TRP A 18 11.59 31.01 -12.23
CA TRP A 18 11.31 30.86 -10.81
C TRP A 18 10.75 29.44 -10.63
N LEU A 19 11.54 28.54 -10.06
CA LEU A 19 11.01 27.31 -9.47
C LEU A 19 10.08 27.75 -8.35
N THR A 20 8.78 27.78 -8.62
CA THR A 20 7.80 27.91 -7.55
C THR A 20 8.01 26.72 -6.61
N PRO A 21 8.19 26.95 -5.29
CA PRO A 21 8.22 25.84 -4.35
C PRO A 21 6.93 25.05 -4.55
N ALA A 22 7.04 23.72 -4.62
CA ALA A 22 5.87 22.84 -4.64
C ALA A 22 4.94 23.29 -3.52
N GLN A 23 3.71 23.65 -3.88
CA GLN A 23 2.76 24.23 -2.94
C GLN A 23 2.57 23.22 -1.79
N ALA A 24 2.79 23.69 -0.55
CA ALA A 24 2.64 22.85 0.62
C ALA A 24 1.21 22.28 0.66
N VAL A 25 1.08 21.00 1.01
CA VAL A 25 -0.23 20.37 1.13
C VAL A 25 -0.85 20.83 2.45
N ASP A 26 -1.93 21.59 2.37
CA ASP A 26 -2.73 22.00 3.54
C ASP A 26 -3.71 20.88 3.92
N ILE A 27 -3.34 20.10 4.92
CA ILE A 27 -4.18 19.01 5.43
C ILE A 27 -4.96 19.52 6.64
N GLN A 28 -6.28 19.55 6.50
CA GLN A 28 -7.20 19.89 7.57
C GLN A 28 -7.68 18.60 8.26
N ARG A 29 -7.75 18.59 9.60
CA ARG A 29 -8.15 17.42 10.39
C ARG A 29 -9.19 17.80 11.45
N TRP A 30 -10.23 16.98 11.58
CA TRP A 30 -11.22 17.06 12.65
C TRP A 30 -11.83 15.67 12.94
N GLN A 31 -12.84 15.62 13.82
CA GLN A 31 -13.63 14.42 14.08
C GLN A 31 -15.11 14.71 13.87
N THR A 32 -15.84 13.72 13.35
CA THR A 32 -17.31 13.79 13.28
C THR A 32 -17.94 13.63 14.67
N ALA A 33 -19.22 13.98 14.81
CA ALA A 33 -19.99 13.80 16.04
C ALA A 33 -19.99 12.35 16.54
N HIS A 34 -19.81 11.39 15.63
CA HIS A 34 -19.78 9.95 15.92
C HIS A 34 -18.35 9.37 16.07
N GLY A 35 -17.33 10.23 16.07
CA GLY A 35 -15.95 9.89 16.38
C GLY A 35 -15.12 9.38 15.20
N ALA A 36 -15.60 9.54 13.96
CA ALA A 36 -14.79 9.24 12.78
C ALA A 36 -13.71 10.31 12.62
N LYS A 37 -12.49 9.88 12.27
CA LYS A 37 -11.40 10.82 11.95
C LYS A 37 -11.64 11.34 10.54
N VAL A 38 -11.46 12.64 10.33
CA VAL A 38 -11.61 13.25 9.02
C VAL A 38 -10.34 13.99 8.64
N LEU A 39 -9.89 13.76 7.41
CA LEU A 39 -8.79 14.48 6.79
C LEU A 39 -9.26 15.02 5.44
N PHE A 40 -8.96 16.29 5.20
CA PHE A 40 -9.40 16.98 4.01
C PHE A 40 -8.29 17.84 3.42
N VAL A 41 -8.16 17.78 2.09
CA VAL A 41 -7.34 18.70 1.31
C VAL A 41 -8.22 19.31 0.22
N ALA A 42 -8.37 20.63 0.24
CA ALA A 42 -9.04 21.36 -0.83
C ALA A 42 -8.14 21.36 -2.09
N SER A 43 -8.72 21.00 -3.23
CA SER A 43 -8.03 21.00 -4.53
C SER A 43 -9.00 21.44 -5.61
N HIS A 44 -8.80 22.66 -6.13
CA HIS A 44 -9.71 23.29 -7.09
C HIS A 44 -9.24 23.15 -8.56
N ASP A 45 -8.22 22.32 -8.81
CA ASP A 45 -7.62 22.15 -10.13
C ASP A 45 -8.56 21.44 -11.12
N ASN A 46 -9.45 20.58 -10.61
CA ASN A 46 -10.45 19.86 -11.38
C ASN A 46 -11.78 19.86 -10.61
N PRO A 47 -12.94 19.93 -11.30
CA PRO A 47 -14.26 19.88 -10.68
C PRO A 47 -14.63 18.44 -10.29
N LEU A 48 -13.77 17.82 -9.48
CA LEU A 48 -13.87 16.46 -9.00
C LEU A 48 -13.74 16.43 -7.47
N LEU A 49 -14.45 15.49 -6.86
CA LEU A 49 -14.28 15.10 -5.48
C LEU A 49 -13.90 13.62 -5.42
N ASP A 50 -12.75 13.35 -4.81
CA ASP A 50 -12.35 12.02 -4.36
C ASP A 50 -12.66 11.90 -2.87
N VAL A 51 -13.35 10.82 -2.50
CA VAL A 51 -13.67 10.46 -1.12
C VAL A 51 -13.19 9.04 -0.87
N ARG A 52 -12.68 8.80 0.33
CA ARG A 52 -12.32 7.45 0.80
C ARG A 52 -12.74 7.27 2.25
N VAL A 53 -13.34 6.13 2.56
CA VAL A 53 -13.67 5.73 3.93
C VAL A 53 -12.97 4.41 4.22
N ASP A 54 -11.95 4.47 5.07
CA ASP A 54 -11.18 3.31 5.53
C ASP A 54 -11.58 2.91 6.93
N PHE A 55 -11.54 1.61 7.20
CA PHE A 55 -11.82 1.02 8.50
C PHE A 55 -10.67 0.12 8.96
N ASP A 56 -10.56 -0.06 10.27
CA ASP A 56 -9.76 -1.14 10.87
C ASP A 56 -10.46 -2.50 10.67
N ALA A 57 -10.43 -2.92 9.40
CA ALA A 57 -11.18 -4.02 8.82
C ALA A 57 -10.35 -4.80 7.79
N GLY A 58 -9.02 -4.68 7.80
CA GLY A 58 -8.14 -5.46 6.91
C GLY A 58 -8.01 -6.93 7.32
N ASN A 59 -7.29 -7.72 6.52
CA ASN A 59 -7.22 -9.18 6.68
C ASN A 59 -6.72 -9.64 8.07
N ARG A 60 -5.93 -8.80 8.77
CA ARG A 60 -5.48 -9.05 10.15
C ARG A 60 -6.63 -9.21 11.15
N ARG A 61 -7.84 -8.82 10.77
CA ARG A 61 -9.05 -8.88 11.61
C ARG A 61 -9.86 -10.15 11.40
N ASP A 62 -9.51 -10.97 10.42
CA ASP A 62 -10.14 -12.28 10.26
C ASP A 62 -9.88 -13.18 11.47
N SER A 63 -10.76 -14.16 11.68
CA SER A 63 -10.48 -15.25 12.60
C SER A 63 -9.57 -16.28 11.93
N ALA A 64 -8.74 -16.95 12.73
CA ALA A 64 -7.78 -17.94 12.22
C ALA A 64 -8.46 -19.14 11.50
N ASP A 65 -9.71 -19.45 11.84
CA ASP A 65 -10.50 -20.51 11.22
C ASP A 65 -11.19 -20.08 9.91
N LYS A 66 -11.37 -18.78 9.69
CA LYS A 66 -12.06 -18.20 8.52
C LYS A 66 -11.31 -17.00 7.94
N PRO A 67 -10.05 -17.16 7.51
CA PRO A 67 -9.39 -16.13 6.71
C PRO A 67 -10.17 -15.92 5.40
N GLY A 68 -10.34 -14.66 4.99
CA GLY A 68 -11.09 -14.22 3.81
C GLY A 68 -12.45 -13.58 4.11
N VAL A 69 -12.89 -13.51 5.37
CA VAL A 69 -14.16 -12.85 5.73
C VAL A 69 -14.08 -11.35 5.48
N SER A 70 -12.96 -10.74 5.81
CA SER A 70 -12.63 -9.33 5.53
C SER A 70 -12.84 -8.99 4.05
N ASP A 71 -12.22 -9.77 3.16
CA ASP A 71 -12.27 -9.52 1.72
C ASP A 71 -13.68 -9.72 1.16
N LEU A 72 -14.36 -10.81 1.54
CA LEU A 72 -15.75 -11.05 1.14
C LEU A 72 -16.71 -9.99 1.69
N THR A 73 -16.43 -9.44 2.87
CA THR A 73 -17.24 -8.35 3.42
C THR A 73 -17.12 -7.11 2.55
N LEU A 74 -15.89 -6.74 2.17
CA LEU A 74 -15.64 -5.60 1.29
C LEU A 74 -16.30 -5.78 -0.08
N THR A 75 -16.10 -6.93 -0.74
CA THR A 75 -16.65 -7.17 -2.10
C THR A 75 -18.17 -7.26 -2.13
N LEU A 76 -18.81 -7.43 -0.97
CA LEU A 76 -20.27 -7.47 -0.87
C LEU A 76 -20.89 -6.16 -0.38
N LEU A 77 -20.12 -5.10 -0.10
CA LEU A 77 -20.67 -3.81 0.32
C LEU A 77 -21.50 -3.14 -0.79
N ASP A 78 -21.12 -3.33 -2.06
CA ASP A 78 -21.82 -2.81 -3.23
C ASP A 78 -22.73 -3.84 -3.92
N ALA A 79 -22.83 -5.05 -3.35
CA ALA A 79 -23.67 -6.13 -3.83
C ALA A 79 -25.18 -5.91 -3.52
N GLY A 80 -25.51 -4.87 -2.76
CA GLY A 80 -26.89 -4.51 -2.48
C GLY A 80 -27.03 -3.82 -1.13
N THR A 81 -28.04 -2.96 -1.04
CA THR A 81 -28.48 -2.36 0.22
C THR A 81 -29.87 -2.86 0.58
N ASP A 82 -30.42 -2.40 1.70
CA ASP A 82 -31.83 -2.64 2.04
C ASP A 82 -32.81 -2.12 0.96
N ALA A 83 -32.39 -1.12 0.16
CA ALA A 83 -33.25 -0.42 -0.79
C ALA A 83 -32.91 -0.72 -2.26
N LEU A 84 -31.66 -1.11 -2.57
CA LEU A 84 -31.18 -1.23 -3.95
C LEU A 84 -30.53 -2.59 -4.20
N SER A 85 -30.81 -3.18 -5.37
CA SER A 85 -30.06 -4.33 -5.87
C SER A 85 -28.68 -3.91 -6.38
N GLU A 86 -27.78 -4.87 -6.57
CA GLU A 86 -26.46 -4.64 -7.16
C GLU A 86 -26.55 -3.92 -8.52
N GLU A 87 -27.49 -4.34 -9.38
CA GLU A 87 -27.70 -3.74 -10.71
C GLU A 87 -28.18 -2.29 -10.60
N ALA A 88 -29.08 -2.02 -9.65
CA ALA A 88 -29.56 -0.66 -9.41
C ALA A 88 -28.44 0.25 -8.88
N ILE A 89 -27.57 -0.25 -7.99
CA ILE A 89 -26.39 0.49 -7.50
C ILE A 89 -25.47 0.84 -8.69
N LYS A 90 -25.13 -0.15 -9.53
CA LYS A 90 -24.27 0.06 -10.70
C LYS A 90 -24.87 1.03 -11.72
N ALA A 91 -26.16 0.92 -12.01
CA ALA A 91 -26.87 1.84 -12.89
C ALA A 91 -26.85 3.27 -12.35
N ARG A 92 -27.11 3.45 -11.04
CA ARG A 92 -27.03 4.78 -10.39
C ARG A 92 -25.64 5.38 -10.45
N LEU A 93 -24.59 4.60 -10.20
CA LEU A 93 -23.21 5.10 -10.31
C LEU A 93 -22.91 5.56 -11.75
N ALA A 94 -23.35 4.80 -12.75
CA ALA A 94 -23.18 5.17 -14.17
C ALA A 94 -23.94 6.45 -14.53
N ASP A 95 -25.21 6.56 -14.14
CA ASP A 95 -26.04 7.76 -14.37
C ASP A 95 -25.44 9.03 -13.75
N LEU A 96 -24.77 8.88 -12.60
CA LEU A 96 -24.13 9.96 -11.86
C LEU A 96 -22.69 10.24 -12.32
N ALA A 97 -22.20 9.50 -13.32
CA ALA A 97 -20.79 9.51 -13.74
C ALA A 97 -19.82 9.32 -12.55
N ALA A 98 -20.23 8.54 -11.55
CA ALA A 98 -19.47 8.27 -10.35
C ALA A 98 -18.70 6.94 -10.45
N GLN A 99 -17.50 6.91 -9.91
CA GLN A 99 -16.65 5.72 -9.90
C GLN A 99 -16.44 5.25 -8.47
N LEU A 100 -16.84 4.01 -8.22
CA LEU A 100 -16.59 3.33 -6.96
C LEU A 100 -15.29 2.52 -7.05
N SER A 101 -14.56 2.45 -5.96
CA SER A 101 -13.43 1.52 -5.81
C SER A 101 -13.45 0.88 -4.42
N GLY A 102 -13.10 -0.40 -4.34
CA GLY A 102 -12.87 -1.10 -3.08
C GLY A 102 -11.39 -1.43 -2.94
N SER A 103 -10.89 -1.42 -1.71
CA SER A 103 -9.53 -1.89 -1.42
C SER A 103 -9.45 -2.51 -0.04
N SER A 104 -8.73 -3.61 0.04
CA SER A 104 -8.41 -4.35 1.26
C SER A 104 -6.91 -4.59 1.27
N ASP A 105 -6.28 -4.35 2.41
CA ASP A 105 -4.92 -4.77 2.70
C ASP A 105 -4.88 -5.44 4.08
N ILE A 106 -3.68 -5.79 4.54
CA ILE A 106 -3.49 -6.47 5.83
C ILE A 106 -4.12 -5.67 6.97
N GLU A 107 -4.09 -4.34 6.93
CA GLU A 107 -4.43 -3.48 8.05
C GLU A 107 -5.81 -2.83 7.94
N ARG A 108 -6.22 -2.48 6.73
CA ARG A 108 -7.47 -1.74 6.47
C ARG A 108 -8.26 -2.33 5.32
N ALA A 109 -9.56 -2.08 5.36
CA ALA A 109 -10.44 -2.24 4.20
C ALA A 109 -11.34 -1.01 4.10
N GLY A 110 -11.67 -0.60 2.89
CA GLY A 110 -12.38 0.65 2.66
C GLY A 110 -12.85 0.83 1.23
N VAL A 111 -13.75 1.79 1.07
CA VAL A 111 -14.40 2.13 -0.19
C VAL A 111 -14.05 3.57 -0.55
N GLY A 112 -13.69 3.78 -1.81
CA GLY A 112 -13.47 5.06 -2.44
C GLY A 112 -14.59 5.41 -3.41
N LEU A 113 -14.90 6.70 -3.52
CA LEU A 113 -15.83 7.26 -4.50
C LEU A 113 -15.17 8.46 -5.16
N ARG A 114 -15.20 8.48 -6.48
CA ARG A 114 -14.90 9.65 -7.30
C ARG A 114 -16.19 10.15 -7.94
N THR A 115 -16.46 11.43 -7.82
CA THR A 115 -17.65 12.09 -8.39
C THR A 115 -17.32 13.50 -8.86
N LEU A 116 -18.22 14.11 -9.63
CA LEU A 116 -18.13 15.52 -10.02
C LEU A 116 -18.39 16.42 -8.80
N SER A 117 -17.83 17.63 -8.79
CA SER A 117 -18.08 18.60 -7.71
C SER A 117 -19.48 19.19 -7.71
N ASP A 118 -20.16 19.18 -8.86
CA ASP A 118 -21.53 19.65 -9.02
C ASP A 118 -22.46 18.91 -8.03
N PRO A 119 -23.16 19.64 -7.13
CA PRO A 119 -24.08 19.05 -6.17
C PRO A 119 -25.13 18.11 -6.78
N ALA A 120 -25.55 18.34 -8.03
CA ALA A 120 -26.55 17.52 -8.70
C ALA A 120 -26.10 16.06 -8.89
N GLN A 121 -24.79 15.82 -9.07
CA GLN A 121 -24.21 14.47 -9.19
C GLN A 121 -23.55 14.03 -7.89
N ARG A 122 -22.90 14.96 -7.19
CA ARG A 122 -22.17 14.70 -5.94
C ARG A 122 -23.07 14.18 -4.82
N GLU A 123 -24.17 14.89 -4.54
CA GLU A 123 -25.01 14.57 -3.38
C GLU A 123 -25.67 13.20 -3.49
N PRO A 124 -26.26 12.80 -4.64
CA PRO A 124 -26.79 11.45 -4.81
C PRO A 124 -25.70 10.36 -4.74
N ALA A 125 -24.50 10.62 -5.28
CA ALA A 125 -23.41 9.65 -5.24
C ALA A 125 -22.91 9.41 -3.80
N LEU A 126 -22.80 10.47 -3.00
CA LEU A 126 -22.44 10.39 -1.58
C LEU A 126 -23.54 9.72 -0.75
N ALA A 127 -24.81 9.97 -1.06
CA ALA A 127 -25.93 9.30 -0.41
C ALA A 127 -25.92 7.78 -0.70
N LEU A 128 -25.58 7.39 -1.93
CA LEU A 128 -25.41 5.99 -2.31
C LEU A 128 -24.26 5.34 -1.55
N LEU A 129 -23.09 5.99 -1.48
CA LEU A 129 -21.95 5.50 -0.69
C LEU A 129 -22.31 5.34 0.79
N ALA A 130 -22.99 6.33 1.38
CA ALA A 130 -23.44 6.27 2.78
C ALA A 130 -24.38 5.07 3.01
N ASP A 131 -25.26 4.76 2.06
CA ASP A 131 -26.17 3.63 2.15
C ASP A 131 -25.44 2.28 2.09
N MET A 132 -24.49 2.14 1.17
CA MET A 132 -23.67 0.94 1.02
C MET A 132 -22.82 0.65 2.27
N LEU A 133 -22.29 1.69 2.90
CA LEU A 133 -21.49 1.55 4.13
C LEU A 133 -22.36 1.18 5.34
N ALA A 134 -23.53 1.79 5.47
CA ALA A 134 -24.37 1.69 6.67
C ALA A 134 -25.41 0.56 6.65
N ARG A 135 -25.86 0.14 5.46
CA ARG A 135 -26.94 -0.85 5.29
C ARG A 135 -26.72 -1.84 4.14
N PRO A 136 -25.55 -2.48 4.06
CA PRO A 136 -25.35 -3.57 3.09
C PRO A 136 -26.26 -4.76 3.43
N SER A 137 -26.95 -5.29 2.41
CA SER A 137 -27.90 -6.40 2.60
C SER A 137 -27.24 -7.79 2.55
N PHE A 138 -26.01 -7.87 2.04
CA PHE A 138 -25.22 -9.10 1.86
C PHE A 138 -26.04 -10.27 1.28
N PRO A 139 -26.57 -10.17 0.03
CA PRO A 139 -27.46 -11.18 -0.51
C PRO A 139 -26.79 -12.56 -0.59
N ALA A 140 -27.48 -13.62 -0.16
CA ALA A 140 -26.90 -14.96 -0.09
C ALA A 140 -26.45 -15.50 -1.46
N ALA A 141 -27.19 -15.19 -2.53
CA ALA A 141 -26.83 -15.54 -3.89
C ALA A 141 -25.52 -14.85 -4.34
N LEU A 142 -25.34 -13.58 -3.98
CA LEU A 142 -24.13 -12.84 -4.30
C LEU A 142 -22.94 -13.29 -3.46
N LEU A 143 -23.13 -13.60 -2.17
CA LEU A 143 -22.09 -14.25 -1.38
C LEU A 143 -21.62 -15.58 -2.02
N ALA A 144 -22.55 -16.40 -2.53
CA ALA A 144 -22.17 -17.63 -3.21
C ALA A 144 -21.37 -17.35 -4.49
N ARG A 145 -21.74 -16.33 -5.27
CA ARG A 145 -20.99 -15.86 -6.44
C ARG A 145 -19.59 -15.39 -6.06
N GLU A 146 -19.46 -14.50 -5.08
CA GLU A 146 -18.16 -13.95 -4.64
C GLU A 146 -17.25 -15.04 -4.07
N LYS A 147 -17.80 -16.00 -3.33
CA LYS A 147 -17.03 -17.19 -2.90
C LYS A 147 -16.55 -18.00 -4.09
N ALA A 148 -17.37 -18.20 -5.12
CA ALA A 148 -16.95 -18.92 -6.32
C ALA A 148 -15.84 -18.17 -7.08
N GLN A 149 -15.95 -16.84 -7.20
CA GLN A 149 -14.90 -16.00 -7.80
C GLN A 149 -13.60 -16.05 -7.00
N MET A 150 -13.67 -15.93 -5.68
CA MET A 150 -12.51 -16.05 -4.79
C MET A 150 -11.84 -17.44 -4.90
N LEU A 151 -12.63 -18.52 -5.02
CA LEU A 151 -12.10 -19.86 -5.24
C LEU A 151 -11.41 -20.02 -6.60
N THR A 152 -11.92 -19.37 -7.64
CA THR A 152 -11.26 -19.33 -8.96
C THR A 152 -9.94 -18.55 -8.88
N ALA A 153 -9.96 -17.35 -8.30
CA ALA A 153 -8.75 -16.54 -8.10
C ALA A 153 -7.70 -17.27 -7.25
N LEU A 154 -8.11 -18.03 -6.24
CA LEU A 154 -7.19 -18.88 -5.46
C LEU A 154 -6.56 -20.00 -6.29
N ARG A 155 -7.30 -20.61 -7.23
CA ARG A 155 -6.73 -21.62 -8.14
C ARG A 155 -5.73 -21.00 -9.10
N GLU A 156 -6.09 -19.86 -9.70
CA GLU A 156 -5.18 -19.11 -10.58
C GLU A 156 -3.91 -18.69 -9.84
N ALA A 157 -4.04 -18.24 -8.59
CA ALA A 157 -2.90 -17.89 -7.74
C ALA A 157 -2.05 -19.10 -7.31
N GLU A 158 -2.57 -20.33 -7.35
CA GLU A 158 -1.76 -21.56 -7.15
C GLU A 158 -0.99 -21.97 -8.42
N ASP A 159 -1.39 -21.48 -9.59
CA ASP A 159 -0.63 -21.69 -10.83
C ASP A 159 0.45 -20.60 -11.04
N ASP A 160 0.27 -19.43 -10.42
CA ASP A 160 1.26 -18.35 -10.42
C ASP A 160 2.42 -18.60 -9.42
N PRO A 161 3.66 -18.78 -9.89
CA PRO A 161 4.80 -18.99 -8.99
C PRO A 161 5.09 -17.78 -8.09
N ALA A 162 4.74 -16.56 -8.52
CA ALA A 162 4.97 -15.36 -7.72
C ALA A 162 4.02 -15.31 -6.51
N GLY A 163 2.71 -15.38 -6.75
CA GLY A 163 1.70 -15.42 -5.68
C GLY A 163 1.88 -16.57 -4.69
N ARG A 164 2.31 -17.75 -5.15
CA ARG A 164 2.68 -18.86 -4.25
C ARG A 164 3.87 -18.54 -3.36
N GLY A 165 4.90 -17.92 -3.94
CA GLY A 165 6.11 -17.52 -3.25
C GLY A 165 5.84 -16.47 -2.16
N GLU A 166 5.12 -15.40 -2.51
CA GLU A 166 4.75 -14.32 -1.59
C GLU A 166 3.89 -14.85 -0.43
N ARG A 167 2.89 -15.70 -0.71
CA ARG A 167 2.07 -16.32 0.34
C ARG A 167 2.90 -17.21 1.26
N ALA A 168 3.80 -18.01 0.72
CA ALA A 168 4.70 -18.84 1.52
C ALA A 168 5.64 -17.97 2.38
N LEU A 169 6.24 -16.93 1.79
CA LEU A 169 7.14 -16.04 2.51
C LEU A 169 6.40 -15.35 3.67
N ARG A 170 5.20 -14.83 3.43
CA ARG A 170 4.36 -14.22 4.47
C ARG A 170 4.02 -15.20 5.60
N ARG A 171 3.74 -16.46 5.29
CA ARG A 171 3.54 -17.50 6.32
C ARG A 171 4.80 -17.76 7.14
N LEU A 172 5.98 -17.78 6.52
CA LEU A 172 7.25 -17.97 7.23
C LEU A 172 7.59 -16.77 8.12
N MET A 173 7.39 -15.54 7.63
CA MET A 173 7.70 -14.30 8.35
C MET A 173 6.84 -14.12 9.60
N TYR A 174 5.54 -14.41 9.49
CA TYR A 174 4.56 -14.06 10.52
C TYR A 174 4.00 -15.27 11.28
N GLY A 175 4.18 -16.51 10.80
CA GLY A 175 3.73 -17.70 11.51
C GLY A 175 2.22 -17.66 11.82
N ALA A 176 1.87 -17.71 13.11
CA ALA A 176 0.48 -17.62 13.59
C ALA A 176 -0.01 -16.17 13.83
N HIS A 177 0.84 -15.17 13.60
CA HIS A 177 0.50 -13.76 13.77
C HIS A 177 -0.62 -13.34 12.79
N PRO A 178 -1.52 -12.40 13.16
CA PRO A 178 -2.62 -11.96 12.28
C PRO A 178 -2.20 -11.49 10.87
N TYR A 179 -0.99 -10.95 10.72
CA TYR A 179 -0.45 -10.55 9.40
C TYR A 179 -0.23 -11.74 8.43
N ALA A 180 -0.22 -13.00 8.91
CA ALA A 180 -0.18 -14.18 8.06
C ALA A 180 -1.55 -14.65 7.54
N LEU A 181 -2.67 -14.10 8.03
CA LEU A 181 -4.01 -14.67 7.78
C LEU A 181 -4.39 -14.68 6.30
N SER A 182 -4.12 -13.60 5.56
CA SER A 182 -4.39 -13.55 4.10
C SER A 182 -3.62 -14.63 3.34
N ALA A 183 -2.39 -14.94 3.75
CA ALA A 183 -1.58 -16.00 3.16
C ALA A 183 -2.06 -17.43 3.50
N ARG A 184 -3.04 -17.55 4.41
CA ARG A 184 -3.68 -18.82 4.83
C ARG A 184 -5.07 -19.03 4.23
N ILE A 185 -5.60 -18.05 3.49
CA ILE A 185 -6.83 -18.23 2.71
C ILE A 185 -6.64 -19.42 1.77
N ASN A 186 -7.59 -20.34 1.83
CA ASN A 186 -7.64 -21.57 1.04
C ASN A 186 -9.09 -21.98 0.77
N ALA A 187 -9.27 -22.97 -0.10
CA ALA A 187 -10.60 -23.39 -0.54
C ALA A 187 -11.52 -23.81 0.63
N ASP A 188 -10.99 -24.46 1.66
CA ASP A 188 -11.80 -24.92 2.78
C ASP A 188 -12.21 -23.76 3.70
N SER A 189 -11.31 -22.81 3.96
CA SER A 189 -11.66 -21.59 4.71
C SER A 189 -12.76 -20.81 3.99
N VAL A 190 -12.64 -20.56 2.69
CA VAL A 190 -13.65 -19.82 1.91
C VAL A 190 -14.99 -20.55 1.93
N ARG A 191 -15.01 -21.87 1.74
CA ARG A 191 -16.26 -22.66 1.79
C ARG A 191 -16.97 -22.54 3.14
N ARG A 192 -16.24 -22.46 4.25
CA ARG A 192 -16.81 -22.33 5.62
C ARG A 192 -17.39 -20.95 5.93
N ILE A 193 -17.06 -19.91 5.16
CA ILE A 193 -17.57 -18.56 5.41
C ILE A 193 -19.07 -18.52 5.15
N SER A 194 -19.83 -18.13 6.16
CA SER A 194 -21.28 -17.94 6.10
C SER A 194 -21.65 -16.46 5.98
N ARG A 195 -22.90 -16.17 5.60
CA ARG A 195 -23.43 -14.80 5.59
C ARG A 195 -23.38 -14.16 6.98
N ASP A 196 -23.62 -14.95 8.03
CA ASP A 196 -23.55 -14.45 9.40
C ASP A 196 -22.14 -14.06 9.83
N ASP A 197 -21.10 -14.73 9.27
CA ASP A 197 -19.71 -14.31 9.50
C ASP A 197 -19.45 -12.93 8.89
N VAL A 198 -19.89 -12.71 7.65
CA VAL A 198 -19.79 -11.42 6.95
C VAL A 198 -20.54 -10.31 7.71
N LEU A 199 -21.78 -10.58 8.14
CA LEU A 199 -22.59 -9.64 8.92
C LEU A 199 -21.95 -9.30 10.27
N ARG A 200 -21.42 -10.29 10.99
CA ARG A 200 -20.71 -10.07 12.26
C ARG A 200 -19.45 -9.23 12.05
N PHE A 201 -18.67 -9.54 11.02
CA PHE A 201 -17.46 -8.80 10.69
C PHE A 201 -17.81 -7.34 10.34
N TRP A 202 -18.79 -7.12 9.46
CA TRP A 202 -19.26 -5.78 9.13
C TRP A 202 -19.65 -4.97 10.38
N ARG A 203 -20.51 -5.52 11.25
CA ARG A 203 -20.95 -4.85 12.49
C ARG A 203 -19.81 -4.51 13.45
N ALA A 204 -18.79 -5.36 13.53
CA ALA A 204 -17.68 -5.18 14.46
C ALA A 204 -16.63 -4.18 13.95
N HIS A 205 -16.41 -4.13 12.64
CA HIS A 205 -15.28 -3.41 12.03
C HIS A 205 -15.68 -2.12 11.30
N TYR A 206 -16.85 -2.09 10.65
CA TYR A 206 -17.33 -0.94 9.87
C TYR A 206 -18.12 0.02 10.76
N THR A 207 -17.44 0.64 11.73
CA THR A 207 -18.06 1.49 12.75
C THR A 207 -17.58 2.93 12.64
N ALA A 208 -18.39 3.92 13.02
CA ALA A 208 -18.01 5.34 12.95
C ALA A 208 -16.69 5.65 13.69
N ARG A 209 -16.51 5.14 14.91
CA ARG A 209 -15.29 5.33 15.72
C ARG A 209 -14.00 4.75 15.11
N ARG A 210 -14.12 3.88 14.12
CA ARG A 210 -13.01 3.23 13.42
C ARG A 210 -12.83 3.75 12.00
N ALA A 211 -13.71 4.63 11.56
CA ALA A 211 -13.69 5.19 10.23
C ALA A 211 -12.63 6.31 10.15
N VAL A 212 -11.86 6.27 9.08
CA VAL A 212 -11.04 7.37 8.61
C VAL A 212 -11.64 7.84 7.29
N VAL A 213 -12.24 9.03 7.30
CA VAL A 213 -12.77 9.68 6.10
C VAL A 213 -11.71 10.61 5.54
N SER A 214 -11.28 10.35 4.31
CA SER A 214 -10.35 11.20 3.58
C SER A 214 -11.05 11.84 2.39
N LEU A 215 -10.95 13.16 2.24
CA LEU A 215 -11.55 13.93 1.15
C LEU A 215 -10.47 14.74 0.44
N VAL A 216 -10.44 14.68 -0.88
CA VAL A 216 -9.54 15.51 -1.71
C VAL A 216 -10.33 16.00 -2.92
N GLY A 217 -10.42 17.31 -3.12
CA GLY A 217 -11.09 17.85 -4.31
C GLY A 217 -11.72 19.22 -4.14
N ASP A 218 -12.53 19.58 -5.13
CA ASP A 218 -13.10 20.91 -5.31
C ASP A 218 -14.38 21.07 -4.50
N ILE A 219 -14.22 21.20 -3.18
CA ILE A 219 -15.29 21.46 -2.22
C ILE A 219 -14.83 22.43 -1.13
N SER A 220 -15.78 23.08 -0.46
CA SER A 220 -15.47 23.89 0.71
C SER A 220 -15.22 23.02 1.96
N ARG A 221 -14.58 23.60 2.99
CA ARG A 221 -14.46 22.93 4.30
C ARG A 221 -15.84 22.60 4.90
N ALA A 222 -16.81 23.51 4.78
CA ALA A 222 -18.16 23.29 5.29
C ALA A 222 -18.85 22.11 4.57
N ASP A 223 -18.65 21.97 3.26
CA ASP A 223 -19.10 20.78 2.52
C ASP A 223 -18.41 19.52 3.05
N ALA A 224 -17.08 19.54 3.22
CA ALA A 224 -16.33 18.39 3.70
C ALA A 224 -16.82 17.90 5.08
N GLU A 225 -17.15 18.83 5.99
CA GLU A 225 -17.73 18.51 7.30
C GLU A 225 -19.09 17.82 7.16
N ARG A 226 -20.01 18.39 6.37
CA ARG A 226 -21.33 17.81 6.12
C ARG A 226 -21.24 16.43 5.47
N ILE A 227 -20.35 16.27 4.49
CA ILE A 227 -20.15 15.00 3.78
C ILE A 227 -19.61 13.93 4.75
N ALA A 228 -18.62 14.26 5.57
CA ALA A 228 -18.08 13.33 6.55
C ALA A 228 -19.12 12.90 7.59
N GLU A 229 -19.97 13.81 8.05
CA GLU A 229 -21.11 13.48 8.92
C GLU A 229 -22.09 12.54 8.20
N GLN A 230 -22.49 12.86 6.97
CA GLN A 230 -23.40 12.04 6.18
C GLN A 230 -22.89 10.59 6.01
N LEU A 231 -21.61 10.42 5.71
CA LEU A 231 -21.00 9.11 5.48
C LEU A 231 -20.87 8.26 6.75
N THR A 232 -20.86 8.89 7.92
CA THR A 232 -20.53 8.21 9.19
C THR A 232 -21.67 8.14 10.18
N ALA A 233 -22.68 9.02 10.09
CA ALA A 233 -23.79 9.11 11.04
C ALA A 233 -24.63 7.83 11.16
N ARG A 234 -24.70 7.04 10.09
CA ARG A 234 -25.51 5.81 10.04
C ARG A 234 -24.71 4.54 10.24
N LEU A 235 -23.39 4.65 10.38
CA LEU A 235 -22.56 3.49 10.68
C LEU A 235 -22.90 2.97 12.07
N PRO A 236 -22.73 1.65 12.31
CA PRO A 236 -22.72 1.10 13.66
C PRO A 236 -21.83 1.92 14.59
N ALA A 237 -22.29 2.20 15.82
CA ALA A 237 -21.51 2.95 16.80
C ALA A 237 -20.25 2.19 17.25
N GLY A 238 -20.31 0.85 17.22
CA GLY A 238 -19.29 -0.06 17.74
C GLY A 238 -19.30 -0.11 19.27
N ALA A 239 -19.62 -1.25 19.87
CA ALA A 239 -19.76 -1.37 21.32
C ALA A 239 -18.44 -1.71 22.03
N ASP A 240 -17.62 -2.60 21.44
CA ASP A 240 -16.44 -3.17 22.10
C ASP A 240 -15.14 -2.68 21.48
N ALA A 241 -14.05 -2.60 22.24
CA ALA A 241 -12.72 -2.36 21.69
C ALA A 241 -12.26 -3.56 20.84
N LEU A 242 -11.57 -3.32 19.72
CA LEU A 242 -10.96 -4.43 18.98
C LEU A 242 -9.78 -5.00 19.76
N LYS A 243 -9.58 -6.32 19.64
CA LYS A 243 -8.39 -6.97 20.16
C LYS A 243 -7.13 -6.31 19.56
N PRO A 244 -6.16 -5.86 20.36
CA PRO A 244 -4.91 -5.32 19.82
C PRO A 244 -4.19 -6.34 18.94
N ILE A 245 -3.50 -5.88 17.89
CA ILE A 245 -2.58 -6.75 17.16
C ILE A 245 -1.31 -6.90 17.99
N PRO A 246 -0.87 -8.15 18.28
CA PRO A 246 0.32 -8.35 19.08
C PRO A 246 1.56 -7.81 18.35
N PRO A 247 2.60 -7.36 19.08
CA PRO A 247 3.86 -7.03 18.44
C PRO A 247 4.47 -8.26 17.76
N VAL A 248 5.17 -8.03 16.65
CA VAL A 248 5.95 -9.04 15.94
C VAL A 248 7.38 -8.56 15.74
N SER A 249 8.31 -9.47 15.85
CA SER A 249 9.73 -9.25 15.59
C SER A 249 10.25 -10.31 14.65
N ALA A 250 11.33 -9.99 13.93
CA ALA A 250 12.02 -11.00 13.15
C ALA A 250 12.50 -12.18 14.02
N PRO A 251 12.47 -13.41 13.49
CA PRO A 251 13.03 -14.56 14.18
C PRO A 251 14.57 -14.49 14.19
N ALA A 252 15.21 -15.22 15.10
CA ALA A 252 16.67 -15.34 15.10
C ALA A 252 17.20 -16.09 13.86
N GLN A 253 16.39 -17.01 13.33
CA GLN A 253 16.65 -17.79 12.13
C GLN A 253 15.38 -17.84 11.27
N GLY A 254 15.49 -17.39 10.01
CA GLY A 254 14.41 -17.42 9.04
C GLY A 254 14.10 -18.85 8.56
N GLY A 255 12.86 -19.10 8.16
CA GLY A 255 12.46 -20.37 7.57
C GLY A 255 12.92 -20.49 6.11
N ARG A 256 13.06 -21.71 5.60
CA ARG A 256 13.34 -21.98 4.18
C ARG A 256 12.29 -22.92 3.62
N GLU A 257 11.74 -22.58 2.45
CA GLU A 257 10.75 -23.40 1.76
C GLU A 257 11.05 -23.50 0.25
N GLN A 258 10.97 -24.71 -0.30
CA GLN A 258 11.02 -24.97 -1.74
C GLN A 258 9.65 -25.44 -2.21
N LEU A 259 9.05 -24.67 -3.12
CA LEU A 259 7.83 -25.01 -3.82
C LEU A 259 8.16 -25.46 -5.24
N LEU A 260 7.64 -26.62 -5.62
CA LEU A 260 7.78 -27.11 -6.99
C LEU A 260 6.79 -26.39 -7.91
N HIS A 261 7.27 -26.02 -9.09
CA HIS A 261 6.51 -25.41 -10.18
C HIS A 261 7.10 -25.87 -11.52
N SER A 262 6.25 -25.99 -12.56
CA SER A 262 6.63 -26.53 -13.87
C SER A 262 7.23 -25.49 -14.83
N GLY A 263 7.32 -24.22 -14.43
CA GLY A 263 7.89 -23.13 -15.22
C GLY A 263 9.39 -23.29 -15.47
N THR A 264 9.95 -22.47 -16.36
CA THR A 264 11.39 -22.54 -16.72
C THR A 264 12.29 -21.69 -15.81
N GLN A 265 11.69 -20.79 -15.03
CA GLN A 265 12.36 -19.91 -14.10
C GLN A 265 12.14 -20.35 -12.66
N THR A 266 13.07 -19.94 -11.80
CA THR A 266 12.95 -20.00 -10.36
C THR A 266 12.73 -18.60 -9.83
N HIS A 267 11.65 -18.42 -9.08
CA HIS A 267 11.36 -17.23 -8.31
C HIS A 267 11.94 -17.38 -6.91
N LEU A 268 12.61 -16.33 -6.43
CA LEU A 268 13.28 -16.28 -5.14
C LEU A 268 12.71 -15.10 -4.36
N PHE A 269 12.29 -15.38 -3.14
CA PHE A 269 11.72 -14.41 -2.21
C PHE A 269 12.50 -14.48 -0.90
N LEU A 270 12.93 -13.34 -0.39
CA LEU A 270 13.59 -13.23 0.91
C LEU A 270 12.89 -12.15 1.72
N GLY A 271 12.67 -12.37 3.01
CA GLY A 271 12.06 -11.33 3.83
C GLY A 271 12.00 -11.60 5.33
N MET A 272 11.73 -10.53 6.08
CA MET A 272 11.56 -10.56 7.54
C MET A 272 10.69 -9.38 8.01
N PRO A 273 10.00 -9.47 9.16
CA PRO A 273 9.35 -8.32 9.80
C PRO A 273 10.39 -7.33 10.37
N VAL A 274 10.28 -6.04 10.04
CA VAL A 274 11.27 -5.02 10.43
C VAL A 274 10.65 -3.71 10.90
N LEU A 275 9.73 -3.15 10.11
CA LEU A 275 9.48 -1.71 10.15
C LEU A 275 8.04 -1.38 10.55
N ARG A 276 7.87 -0.68 11.66
CA ARG A 276 6.62 -0.02 12.02
C ARG A 276 6.51 1.33 11.30
N ARG A 277 5.30 1.83 11.08
CA ARG A 277 5.08 3.12 10.42
C ARG A 277 5.65 4.31 11.21
N ASP A 278 5.56 4.25 12.54
CA ASP A 278 5.99 5.28 13.49
C ASP A 278 7.45 5.11 13.96
N ASP A 279 8.20 4.19 13.36
CA ASP A 279 9.55 3.84 13.81
C ASP A 279 10.53 5.01 13.61
N PRO A 280 11.36 5.36 14.61
CA PRO A 280 12.37 6.40 14.47
C PRO A 280 13.40 6.11 13.36
N ASP A 281 13.64 4.84 13.04
CA ASP A 281 14.56 4.42 11.98
C ASP A 281 13.90 4.41 10.58
N TYR A 282 12.65 4.89 10.43
CA TYR A 282 11.90 4.91 9.16
C TYR A 282 12.70 5.52 8.00
N PHE A 283 13.21 6.74 8.16
CA PHE A 283 13.92 7.44 7.08
C PHE A 283 15.30 6.83 6.78
N PRO A 284 16.14 6.48 7.78
CA PRO A 284 17.37 5.74 7.52
C PRO A 284 17.16 4.41 6.77
N LEU A 285 16.13 3.63 7.14
CA LEU A 285 15.82 2.37 6.47
C LEU A 285 15.29 2.60 5.05
N LEU A 286 14.38 3.55 4.86
CA LEU A 286 13.85 3.93 3.55
C LEU A 286 14.94 4.38 2.57
N VAL A 287 15.81 5.29 3.00
CA VAL A 287 16.89 5.83 2.17
C VAL A 287 17.93 4.74 1.86
N GLY A 288 18.29 3.93 2.86
CA GLY A 288 19.17 2.78 2.61
C GLY A 288 18.56 1.77 1.64
N ASN A 289 17.23 1.55 1.70
CA ASN A 289 16.55 0.61 0.82
C ASN A 289 16.63 1.05 -0.64
N TYR A 290 16.52 2.35 -0.90
CA TYR A 290 16.69 2.89 -2.24
C TYR A 290 18.04 2.48 -2.83
N VAL A 291 19.12 2.58 -2.04
CA VAL A 291 20.46 2.16 -2.47
C VAL A 291 20.55 0.65 -2.67
N LEU A 292 20.00 -0.14 -1.75
CA LEU A 292 20.08 -1.60 -1.83
C LEU A 292 19.35 -2.16 -3.07
N GLY A 293 18.07 -1.88 -3.21
CA GLY A 293 17.20 -2.51 -4.22
C GLY A 293 15.92 -1.76 -4.57
N GLY A 294 15.64 -0.63 -3.92
CA GLY A 294 14.44 0.18 -4.17
C GLY A 294 14.60 1.23 -5.27
N GLY A 295 15.84 1.54 -5.67
CA GLY A 295 16.18 2.59 -6.64
C GLY A 295 16.15 2.16 -8.11
N GLY A 296 15.55 1.01 -8.42
CA GLY A 296 15.54 0.47 -9.79
C GLY A 296 16.95 0.15 -10.29
N PHE A 297 17.26 0.51 -11.54
CA PHE A 297 18.54 0.19 -12.19
C PHE A 297 19.77 0.78 -11.49
N ASP A 298 19.60 1.83 -10.68
CA ASP A 298 20.71 2.44 -9.94
C ASP A 298 21.09 1.69 -8.65
N SER A 299 20.25 0.75 -8.21
CA SER A 299 20.42 0.01 -6.96
C SER A 299 21.54 -1.05 -7.02
N ARG A 300 22.13 -1.37 -5.86
CA ARG A 300 23.19 -2.38 -5.75
C ARG A 300 22.74 -3.76 -6.22
N LEU A 301 21.55 -4.20 -5.83
CA LEU A 301 21.01 -5.51 -6.24
C LEU A 301 20.89 -5.60 -7.77
N MET A 302 20.37 -4.56 -8.43
CA MET A 302 20.30 -4.54 -9.89
C MET A 302 21.69 -4.57 -10.53
N LYS A 303 22.63 -3.76 -10.04
CA LYS A 303 24.01 -3.77 -10.56
C LYS A 303 24.70 -5.13 -10.39
N GLU A 304 24.59 -5.75 -9.21
CA GLU A 304 25.29 -7.00 -8.91
C GLU A 304 24.67 -8.22 -9.58
N VAL A 305 23.34 -8.33 -9.57
CA VAL A 305 22.63 -9.53 -10.06
C VAL A 305 22.34 -9.45 -11.56
N ARG A 306 21.87 -8.28 -12.02
CA ARG A 306 21.48 -8.08 -13.43
C ARG A 306 22.65 -7.59 -14.27
N ASP A 307 23.25 -6.45 -13.95
CA ASP A 307 24.16 -5.79 -14.90
C ASP A 307 25.51 -6.51 -15.00
N LYS A 308 26.11 -6.87 -13.86
CA LYS A 308 27.42 -7.56 -13.83
C LYS A 308 27.36 -9.03 -14.25
N ARG A 309 26.21 -9.70 -14.05
CA ARG A 309 26.12 -11.16 -14.13
C ARG A 309 24.99 -11.69 -15.02
N GLY A 310 24.03 -10.87 -15.42
CA GLY A 310 22.93 -11.28 -16.30
C GLY A 310 22.07 -12.42 -15.74
N LEU A 311 21.92 -12.51 -14.41
CA LEU A 311 21.22 -13.62 -13.74
C LEU A 311 19.72 -13.41 -13.71
N THR A 312 19.26 -12.16 -13.70
CA THR A 312 17.84 -11.80 -13.63
C THR A 312 17.51 -10.68 -14.60
N TYR A 313 16.23 -10.57 -14.97
CA TYR A 313 15.72 -9.35 -15.60
C TYR A 313 15.55 -8.21 -14.59
N GLY A 314 15.16 -8.54 -13.36
CA GLY A 314 14.91 -7.58 -12.30
C GLY A 314 14.98 -8.19 -10.91
N VAL A 315 15.59 -7.46 -9.99
CA VAL A 315 15.60 -7.73 -8.56
C VAL A 315 15.27 -6.42 -7.85
N SER A 316 14.43 -6.49 -6.82
CA SER A 316 14.05 -5.30 -6.06
C SER A 316 13.96 -5.59 -4.58
N SER A 317 14.05 -4.54 -3.76
CA SER A 317 13.82 -4.59 -2.32
C SER A 317 12.85 -3.50 -1.88
N HIS A 318 11.98 -3.80 -0.94
CA HIS A 318 11.03 -2.82 -0.40
C HIS A 318 10.76 -3.04 1.09
N PHE A 319 10.34 -1.96 1.74
CA PHE A 319 9.74 -2.01 3.07
C PHE A 319 8.26 -1.68 2.95
N SER A 320 7.43 -2.42 3.68
CA SER A 320 5.98 -2.17 3.83
C SER A 320 5.67 -1.87 5.30
N PRO A 321 5.79 -0.61 5.76
CA PRO A 321 5.61 -0.26 7.16
C PRO A 321 4.16 -0.36 7.62
N MET A 322 3.93 -1.02 8.74
CA MET A 322 2.59 -1.32 9.30
C MET A 322 2.45 -0.81 10.75
N GLU A 323 1.30 -1.06 11.41
CA GLU A 323 1.09 -0.74 12.83
C GLU A 323 2.08 -1.50 13.71
N GLN A 324 2.26 -2.79 13.44
CA GLN A 324 3.34 -3.62 13.98
C GLN A 324 4.45 -3.76 12.93
N ALA A 325 5.53 -4.49 13.24
CA ALA A 325 6.64 -4.59 12.30
C ALA A 325 6.18 -5.23 10.98
N GLY A 326 6.13 -4.42 9.92
CA GLY A 326 5.83 -4.84 8.57
C GLY A 326 7.07 -5.35 7.82
N GLU A 327 6.87 -5.86 6.61
CA GLU A 327 7.89 -6.65 5.92
C GLU A 327 8.99 -5.80 5.27
N PHE A 328 10.22 -6.30 5.38
CA PHE A 328 11.28 -6.07 4.40
C PHE A 328 11.30 -7.27 3.47
N GLU A 329 11.22 -7.03 2.17
CA GLU A 329 11.16 -8.10 1.17
C GLU A 329 12.09 -7.82 0.00
N ILE A 330 12.70 -8.89 -0.53
CA ILE A 330 13.45 -8.95 -1.78
C ILE A 330 12.83 -10.02 -2.67
N ALA A 331 12.59 -9.68 -3.94
CA ALA A 331 12.07 -10.60 -4.94
C ALA A 331 12.86 -10.53 -6.25
N LEU A 332 13.08 -11.69 -6.86
CA LEU A 332 13.65 -11.84 -8.21
C LEU A 332 13.23 -13.16 -8.86
N SER A 333 13.35 -13.24 -10.18
CA SER A 333 13.29 -14.51 -10.91
C SER A 333 14.54 -14.71 -11.77
N THR A 334 14.94 -15.96 -11.96
CA THR A 334 16.16 -16.35 -12.68
C THR A 334 15.96 -17.68 -13.40
N ARG A 335 16.84 -18.03 -14.34
CA ARG A 335 16.86 -19.39 -14.91
C ARG A 335 17.12 -20.41 -13.80
N ASN A 336 16.43 -21.56 -13.85
CA ASN A 336 16.52 -22.58 -12.79
C ASN A 336 17.96 -23.03 -12.49
N ALA A 337 18.78 -23.25 -13.52
CA ALA A 337 20.19 -23.64 -13.38
C ALA A 337 21.09 -22.57 -12.70
N GLN A 338 20.60 -21.33 -12.55
CA GLN A 338 21.32 -20.22 -11.95
C GLN A 338 20.71 -19.77 -10.62
N ALA A 339 19.71 -20.48 -10.10
CA ALA A 339 19.00 -20.08 -8.89
C ALA A 339 19.91 -19.98 -7.66
N ASP A 340 20.81 -20.95 -7.46
CA ASP A 340 21.76 -20.93 -6.33
C ASP A 340 22.79 -19.81 -6.47
N THR A 341 23.27 -19.58 -7.69
CA THR A 341 24.21 -18.47 -7.96
C THR A 341 23.54 -17.12 -7.73
N ALA A 342 22.32 -16.93 -8.21
CA ALA A 342 21.57 -15.69 -8.01
C ALA A 342 21.26 -15.44 -6.53
N LEU A 343 20.80 -16.46 -5.81
CA LEU A 343 20.54 -16.38 -4.37
C LEU A 343 21.81 -15.98 -3.61
N LYS A 344 22.93 -16.65 -3.89
CA LYS A 344 24.21 -16.33 -3.25
C LYS A 344 24.64 -14.87 -3.51
N VAL A 345 24.52 -14.38 -4.74
CA VAL A 345 24.87 -12.99 -5.06
C VAL A 345 23.96 -12.00 -4.32
N VAL A 346 22.66 -12.30 -4.20
CA VAL A 346 21.72 -11.49 -3.42
C VAL A 346 22.12 -11.47 -1.95
N GLU A 347 22.37 -12.63 -1.34
CA GLU A 347 22.79 -12.77 0.06
C GLU A 347 24.12 -12.04 0.35
N ASP A 348 25.11 -12.22 -0.52
CA ASP A 348 26.42 -11.56 -0.41
C ASP A 348 26.26 -10.02 -0.51
N THR A 349 25.40 -9.54 -1.41
CA THR A 349 25.12 -8.09 -1.57
C THR A 349 24.42 -7.52 -0.34
N ILE A 350 23.45 -8.23 0.23
CA ILE A 350 22.76 -7.84 1.46
C ILE A 350 23.75 -7.80 2.62
N ALA A 351 24.56 -8.85 2.79
CA ALA A 351 25.55 -8.95 3.87
C ALA A 351 26.55 -7.80 3.81
N GLN A 352 27.07 -7.49 2.61
CA GLN A 352 27.96 -6.37 2.40
C GLN A 352 27.27 -5.04 2.73
N PHE A 353 26.03 -4.84 2.29
CA PHE A 353 25.29 -3.60 2.58
C PHE A 353 25.01 -3.42 4.08
N ILE A 354 24.67 -4.49 4.81
CA ILE A 354 24.51 -4.48 6.27
C ILE A 354 25.82 -4.11 6.97
N ALA A 355 26.96 -4.63 6.49
CA ALA A 355 28.26 -4.40 7.11
C ALA A 355 28.80 -2.97 6.84
N GLU A 356 28.71 -2.50 5.60
CA GLU A 356 29.41 -1.30 5.12
C GLU A 356 28.48 -0.08 5.04
N GLY A 357 27.19 -0.31 4.76
CA GLY A 357 26.22 0.73 4.39
C GLY A 357 26.47 1.29 2.97
N PRO A 358 25.75 2.36 2.61
CA PRO A 358 25.97 3.07 1.34
C PRO A 358 27.28 3.87 1.33
N SER A 359 27.78 4.21 0.15
CA SER A 359 28.80 5.25 -0.04
C SER A 359 28.17 6.65 0.03
N GLU A 360 29.02 7.69 0.11
CA GLU A 360 28.56 9.10 0.06
C GLU A 360 27.79 9.40 -1.24
N ASP A 361 28.30 8.95 -2.38
CA ASP A 361 27.68 9.15 -3.69
C ASP A 361 26.32 8.44 -3.80
N GLU A 362 26.24 7.20 -3.32
CA GLU A 362 25.00 6.44 -3.30
C GLU A 362 23.95 7.10 -2.40
N LEU A 363 24.34 7.56 -1.21
CA LEU A 363 23.43 8.28 -0.31
C LEU A 363 22.96 9.59 -0.95
N ALA A 364 23.87 10.35 -1.56
CA ALA A 364 23.53 11.61 -2.21
C ALA A 364 22.59 11.39 -3.41
N GLN A 365 22.83 10.35 -4.22
CA GLN A 365 21.94 9.97 -5.32
C GLN A 365 20.56 9.57 -4.81
N ALA A 366 20.49 8.70 -3.78
CA ALA A 366 19.24 8.25 -3.18
C ALA A 366 18.40 9.43 -2.67
N LYS A 367 19.01 10.34 -1.92
CA LYS A 367 18.33 11.55 -1.43
C LYS A 367 17.80 12.41 -2.57
N ARG A 368 18.64 12.72 -3.57
CA ARG A 368 18.23 13.53 -4.73
C ARG A 368 17.03 12.92 -5.44
N HIS A 369 17.04 11.60 -5.63
CA HIS A 369 15.94 10.92 -6.32
C HIS A 369 14.67 10.86 -5.49
N ILE A 370 14.77 10.49 -4.20
CA ILE A 370 13.60 10.42 -3.32
C ILE A 370 12.96 11.81 -3.15
N ILE A 371 13.77 12.85 -2.97
CA ILE A 371 13.28 14.23 -2.82
C ILE A 371 12.73 14.75 -4.15
N GLY A 372 13.48 14.62 -5.25
CA GLY A 372 13.09 15.13 -6.57
C GLY A 372 11.87 14.41 -7.14
N GLY A 373 11.66 13.13 -6.81
CA GLY A 373 10.51 12.35 -7.21
C GLY A 373 9.28 12.52 -6.31
N PHE A 374 9.41 13.15 -5.14
CA PHE A 374 8.31 13.28 -4.19
C PHE A 374 7.11 14.08 -4.73
N PRO A 375 7.29 15.22 -5.44
CA PRO A 375 6.16 15.93 -6.04
C PRO A 375 5.33 15.07 -7.01
N LEU A 376 5.97 14.19 -7.79
CA LEU A 376 5.30 13.26 -8.70
C LEU A 376 4.46 12.19 -7.97
N ARG A 377 4.68 12.02 -6.66
CA ARG A 377 3.85 11.17 -5.81
C ARG A 377 2.60 11.88 -5.29
N LEU A 378 2.46 13.19 -5.52
CA LEU A 378 1.36 14.03 -5.05
C LEU A 378 0.65 14.78 -6.20
N ASP A 379 1.06 14.54 -7.45
CA ASP A 379 0.63 15.26 -8.67
C ASP A 379 -0.82 15.03 -9.12
N SER A 380 -1.60 14.25 -8.36
CA SER A 380 -3.01 13.96 -8.68
C SER A 380 -3.79 13.68 -7.41
N ASN A 381 -5.09 14.00 -7.42
CA ASN A 381 -5.98 13.80 -6.28
C ASN A 381 -5.97 12.34 -5.78
N LEU A 382 -5.89 11.33 -6.67
CA LEU A 382 -5.82 9.92 -6.26
C LEU A 382 -4.52 9.58 -5.51
N LYS A 383 -3.37 10.04 -6.01
CA LYS A 383 -2.10 9.78 -5.33
C LYS A 383 -2.05 10.51 -3.98
N LEU A 384 -2.50 11.77 -3.95
CA LEU A 384 -2.63 12.54 -2.71
C LEU A 384 -3.59 11.87 -1.72
N MET A 385 -4.75 11.39 -2.18
CA MET A 385 -5.72 10.64 -1.38
C MET A 385 -5.09 9.43 -0.68
N GLY A 386 -4.22 8.68 -1.38
CA GLY A 386 -3.49 7.55 -0.79
C GLY A 386 -2.64 7.96 0.41
N TYR A 387 -1.96 9.12 0.34
CA TYR A 387 -1.19 9.67 1.45
C TYR A 387 -2.06 10.23 2.57
N VAL A 388 -3.13 10.98 2.25
CA VAL A 388 -4.06 11.53 3.24
C VAL A 388 -4.71 10.41 4.06
N SER A 389 -5.17 9.36 3.39
CA SER A 389 -5.72 8.16 4.04
C SER A 389 -4.68 7.46 4.94
N MET A 390 -3.43 7.32 4.47
CA MET A 390 -2.33 6.77 5.26
C MET A 390 -2.04 7.60 6.52
N LEU A 391 -2.03 8.94 6.41
CA LEU A 391 -1.83 9.83 7.56
C LEU A 391 -2.92 9.64 8.62
N GLY A 392 -4.17 9.47 8.20
CA GLY A 392 -5.29 9.24 9.12
C GLY A 392 -5.26 7.86 9.78
N GLN A 393 -4.88 6.82 9.02
CA GLN A 393 -4.77 5.45 9.52
C GLN A 393 -3.76 5.33 10.66
N TYR A 394 -2.58 5.93 10.48
CA TYR A 394 -1.47 5.81 11.43
C TYR A 394 -1.33 7.02 12.35
N ASP A 395 -2.33 7.91 12.39
CA ASP A 395 -2.33 9.14 13.19
C ASP A 395 -1.07 10.00 13.03
N LEU A 396 -0.52 10.04 11.82
CA LEU A 396 0.68 10.83 11.54
C LEU A 396 0.37 12.33 11.58
N PRO A 397 1.35 13.18 11.90
CA PRO A 397 1.17 14.63 11.90
C PRO A 397 0.77 15.18 10.51
N ASN A 398 -0.05 16.25 10.45
CA ASN A 398 -0.44 16.88 9.19
C ASN A 398 0.76 17.35 8.36
N GLU A 399 1.82 17.81 9.03
CA GLU A 399 3.07 18.25 8.40
C GLU A 399 3.94 17.10 7.85
N TRP A 400 3.51 15.84 7.97
CA TRP A 400 4.33 14.69 7.58
C TRP A 400 4.73 14.75 6.10
N LEU A 401 3.80 15.10 5.19
CA LEU A 401 4.11 15.23 3.76
C LEU A 401 5.05 16.41 3.49
N ASN A 402 4.78 17.57 4.09
CA ASN A 402 5.59 18.77 3.89
C ASN A 402 7.02 18.62 4.43
N ARG A 403 7.19 17.89 5.54
CA ARG A 403 8.50 17.60 6.15
C ARG A 403 9.19 16.37 5.58
N TYR A 404 8.54 15.59 4.73
CA TYR A 404 9.12 14.36 4.18
C TYR A 404 10.44 14.62 3.43
N PRO A 405 10.54 15.61 2.51
CA PRO A 405 11.80 15.93 1.85
C PRO A 405 12.92 16.31 2.82
N ASP A 406 12.62 17.12 3.84
CA ASP A 406 13.61 17.54 4.85
C ASP A 406 14.09 16.37 5.70
N LYS A 407 13.17 15.47 6.08
CA LYS A 407 13.50 14.25 6.82
C LYS A 407 14.40 13.32 6.02
N VAL A 408 14.18 13.20 4.71
CA VAL A 408 15.07 12.45 3.80
C VAL A 408 16.42 13.15 3.67
N ALA A 409 16.43 14.48 3.49
CA ALA A 409 17.65 15.27 3.34
C ALA A 409 18.56 15.16 4.58
N ALA A 410 17.97 15.07 5.77
CA ALA A 410 18.68 14.98 7.04
C ALA A 410 19.36 13.61 7.31
N VAL A 411 19.00 12.54 6.58
CA VAL A 411 19.55 11.20 6.83
C VAL A 411 21.06 11.16 6.61
N THR A 412 21.84 10.65 7.56
CA THR A 412 23.31 10.55 7.44
C THR A 412 23.76 9.13 7.12
N LEU A 413 24.99 8.97 6.61
CA LEU A 413 25.60 7.65 6.40
C LEU A 413 25.63 6.82 7.68
N ALA A 414 26.00 7.45 8.79
CA ALA A 414 26.08 6.80 10.10
C ALA A 414 24.71 6.26 10.54
N GLN A 415 23.64 7.03 10.34
CA GLN A 415 22.27 6.59 10.64
C GLN A 415 21.84 5.41 9.77
N VAL A 416 22.12 5.43 8.46
CA VAL A 416 21.79 4.30 7.58
C VAL A 416 22.56 3.06 8.03
N ARG A 417 23.88 3.16 8.24
CA ARG A 417 24.71 2.02 8.66
C ARG A 417 24.24 1.44 10.00
N ASP A 418 23.99 2.30 10.99
CA ASP A 418 23.54 1.88 12.32
C ASP A 418 22.17 1.19 12.25
N ALA A 419 21.18 1.82 11.60
CA ALA A 419 19.85 1.26 11.45
C ALA A 419 19.89 -0.09 10.72
N TRP A 420 20.60 -0.19 9.60
CA TRP A 420 20.67 -1.44 8.84
C TRP A 420 21.37 -2.56 9.61
N LYS A 421 22.46 -2.25 10.32
CA LYS A 421 23.21 -3.23 11.13
C LYS A 421 22.42 -3.73 12.34
N ARG A 422 21.64 -2.85 12.99
CA ARG A 422 20.80 -3.24 14.14
C ARG A 422 19.54 -3.98 13.75
N ARG A 423 18.95 -3.63 12.60
CA ARG A 423 17.58 -4.02 12.24
C ARG A 423 17.50 -5.19 11.26
N LEU A 424 18.51 -5.38 10.40
CA LEU A 424 18.53 -6.48 9.44
C LEU A 424 19.60 -7.51 9.81
N SER A 425 19.26 -8.78 9.62
CA SER A 425 20.17 -9.90 9.78
C SER A 425 19.92 -10.90 8.66
N LEU A 426 20.99 -11.31 7.96
CA LEU A 426 20.90 -12.33 6.91
C LEU A 426 20.32 -13.65 7.45
N ALA A 427 20.66 -14.01 8.69
CA ALA A 427 20.15 -15.21 9.34
C ALA A 427 18.63 -15.15 9.61
N ALA A 428 18.09 -13.95 9.83
CA ALA A 428 16.67 -13.76 10.13
C ALA A 428 15.77 -13.77 8.87
N LEU A 429 16.36 -13.65 7.67
CA LEU A 429 15.61 -13.66 6.42
C LEU A 429 15.05 -15.04 6.15
N SER A 430 13.71 -15.12 6.11
CA SER A 430 13.03 -16.28 5.57
C SER A 430 13.21 -16.30 4.06
N GLN A 431 13.33 -17.49 3.47
CA GLN A 431 13.62 -17.69 2.06
C GLN A 431 12.61 -18.65 1.43
N VAL A 432 12.01 -18.25 0.33
CA VAL A 432 11.15 -19.11 -0.47
C VAL A 432 11.68 -19.20 -1.89
N ARG A 433 11.75 -20.43 -2.40
CA ARG A 433 12.08 -20.74 -3.78
C ARG A 433 10.86 -21.38 -4.45
N VAL A 434 10.43 -20.84 -5.59
CA VAL A 434 9.34 -21.42 -6.41
C VAL A 434 9.85 -21.68 -7.82
N GLY A 435 9.92 -22.93 -8.23
CA GLY A 435 10.44 -23.30 -9.56
C GLY A 435 10.60 -24.81 -9.72
N PRO A 436 11.24 -25.26 -10.81
CA PRO A 436 11.56 -26.67 -10.99
C PRO A 436 12.39 -27.24 -9.85
N LYS A 437 12.48 -28.57 -9.82
CA LYS A 437 13.44 -29.24 -8.95
C LYS A 437 14.85 -28.66 -9.24
N PRO A 438 15.64 -28.33 -8.20
CA PRO A 438 17.02 -27.92 -8.39
C PRO A 438 17.76 -28.93 -9.26
N ALA A 439 18.56 -28.43 -10.21
CA ALA A 439 19.44 -29.31 -10.97
C ALA A 439 20.43 -29.98 -9.97
N PRO A 440 20.73 -31.28 -10.14
CA PRO A 440 21.62 -32.02 -9.24
C PRO A 440 23.04 -31.46 -9.18
#